data_AF-A0A536WX92-F1
#
_entry.id   AF-A0A536WX92-F1
#
_cell.length_a   1.000
_cell.length_b   1.000
_cell.length_c   1.000
_cell.angle_alpha   90.00
_cell.angle_beta   90.00
_cell.angle_gamma   90.00
#
_symmetry.space_group_name_H-M   'P 1'
#
loop_
_entity.id
_entity.type
_entity.pdbx_description
1 polymer ?
#
loop_
_entity_poly.entity_id
_entity_poly.type
_entity_poly.pdbx_seq_one_letter_code
_entity_poly.pdbx_strand_id
1 'polypeptide(L)'
;MQGFHRLSSNGGPVRADPGVAELVRVFWKSPFPATLQDAAYRIVDANQAYLDFSGFTREQLIGIDPLELQPEEDREESREARLAYSSNVGRDDVAPLFERRLIDAAGRERWFRAARSALVDDAGQRLHLVVLQDTTAEHAARERADRSVRELDDWFDLSPLGMVLYDETGLLVRTNPAFEAVAGAMPALLSDASPALQQLLLWRDGAPSAQLQAGSAPVVAQGWLPQADASLRRLRSIVRCYETPSGQRRFMAIVEDRSIEEERDLAQMQIGALMDTAGVGLATFQESSGWVRQRQSAASGGGDAASGSAVLQAISRDIVTPESLPEYERLQNALRHAQRAQVRYAVRHPELGQRWLMTRVEPATLASGQRTTSVVTLDVTEQQQTQARSEQLLHELTTILESTTAGIAYLRGNLLVRCNRRFEIMLGLEGGGVAGSSIHELFGASEQAHRIAGDIVMALAEGAVYETEFETAVPPNANAPRQWLALSVRSTGTGSGPMEAIAVLSDITRLKTQQTELEVLARDSELMFSLSEVGIAFLRHGRLQRANDALAQMSGYGANELVG
;
A
#
# COMPACT_ATOMS: atom_id res chain seq x y z
N MET A 1 58.34 -57.77 -21.34
CA MET A 1 59.04 -58.82 -22.13
C MET A 1 60.15 -59.52 -21.31
N GLN A 2 59.90 -59.87 -20.05
CA GLN A 2 60.78 -60.75 -19.26
C GLN A 2 60.08 -62.03 -18.77
N GLY A 3 58.74 -62.15 -18.94
CA GLY A 3 57.98 -63.34 -18.51
C GLY A 3 58.00 -64.52 -19.48
N PHE A 4 58.23 -64.31 -20.79
CA PHE A 4 58.17 -65.39 -21.80
C PHE A 4 59.52 -66.05 -22.13
N HIS A 5 60.61 -65.68 -21.44
CA HIS A 5 61.96 -66.20 -21.75
C HIS A 5 62.62 -67.01 -20.62
N ARG A 6 61.91 -67.37 -19.55
CA ARG A 6 62.43 -68.28 -18.53
C ARG A 6 61.56 -69.50 -18.40
N LEU A 7 61.77 -70.48 -19.28
CA LEU A 7 61.58 -71.90 -19.02
C LEU A 7 62.38 -72.66 -20.10
N SER A 8 63.67 -72.83 -19.88
CA SER A 8 64.49 -73.77 -20.65
C SER A 8 65.55 -74.41 -19.76
N SER A 9 65.24 -75.60 -19.24
CA SER A 9 66.25 -76.59 -18.86
C SER A 9 65.67 -78.00 -18.87
N ASN A 10 65.44 -78.54 -20.07
CA ASN A 10 65.81 -79.90 -20.51
C ASN A 10 64.89 -80.42 -21.62
N GLY A 11 65.44 -80.59 -22.83
CA GLY A 11 64.92 -81.50 -23.87
C GLY A 11 64.35 -80.85 -25.14
N GLY A 12 65.20 -80.67 -26.16
CA GLY A 12 64.81 -80.56 -27.59
C GLY A 12 64.18 -79.23 -28.06
N PRO A 13 64.51 -78.70 -29.26
CA PRO A 13 63.93 -77.46 -29.76
C PRO A 13 62.52 -77.72 -30.28
N VAL A 14 61.50 -77.47 -29.45
CA VAL A 14 60.14 -77.29 -29.94
C VAL A 14 60.12 -75.94 -30.67
N ARG A 15 60.16 -75.98 -32.01
CA ARG A 15 59.94 -74.81 -32.86
C ARG A 15 58.47 -74.40 -32.69
N ALA A 16 58.20 -73.41 -31.84
CA ALA A 16 56.96 -72.65 -31.95
C ALA A 16 56.89 -72.08 -33.38
N ASP A 17 55.76 -72.31 -34.06
CA ASP A 17 55.56 -71.91 -35.44
C ASP A 17 55.80 -70.39 -35.57
N PRO A 18 56.77 -69.91 -36.37
CA PRO A 18 57.19 -68.51 -36.36
C PRO A 18 56.05 -67.52 -36.64
N GLY A 19 55.01 -67.95 -37.37
CA GLY A 19 53.80 -67.15 -37.61
C GLY A 19 52.97 -66.89 -36.35
N VAL A 20 52.92 -67.83 -35.40
CA VAL A 20 52.18 -67.67 -34.13
C VAL A 20 52.91 -66.73 -33.18
N ALA A 21 54.25 -66.84 -33.10
CA ALA A 21 55.07 -65.93 -32.30
C ALA A 21 55.04 -64.48 -32.83
N GLU A 22 54.93 -64.31 -34.16
CA GLU A 22 54.78 -63.01 -34.80
C GLU A 22 53.38 -62.41 -34.57
N LEU A 23 52.31 -63.20 -34.69
CA LEU A 23 50.94 -62.79 -34.38
C LEU A 23 50.76 -62.34 -32.92
N VAL A 24 51.32 -63.08 -31.96
CA VAL A 24 51.31 -62.69 -30.53
C VAL A 24 52.09 -61.39 -30.31
N ARG A 25 53.22 -61.20 -30.99
CA ARG A 25 54.02 -59.97 -30.89
C ARG A 25 53.31 -58.76 -31.49
N VAL A 26 52.62 -58.93 -32.62
CA VAL A 26 51.82 -57.86 -33.24
C VAL A 26 50.63 -57.51 -32.35
N PHE A 27 49.94 -58.51 -31.81
CA PHE A 27 48.83 -58.30 -30.89
C PHE A 27 49.26 -57.59 -29.60
N TRP A 28 50.42 -57.96 -29.03
CA TRP A 28 50.95 -57.33 -27.82
C TRP A 28 51.45 -55.89 -28.03
N LYS A 29 51.70 -55.49 -29.28
CA LYS A 29 51.98 -54.09 -29.66
C LYS A 29 50.75 -53.33 -30.14
N SER A 30 49.57 -53.97 -30.10
CA SER A 30 48.32 -53.34 -30.53
C SER A 30 47.96 -52.17 -29.60
N PRO A 31 47.19 -51.18 -30.09
CA PRO A 31 46.74 -50.04 -29.30
C PRO A 31 45.63 -50.41 -28.29
N PHE A 32 45.22 -51.67 -28.21
CA PHE A 32 44.21 -52.13 -27.27
C PHE A 32 44.88 -52.55 -25.97
N PRO A 33 44.51 -51.97 -24.82
CA PRO A 33 45.03 -52.40 -23.52
C PRO A 33 44.81 -53.91 -23.30
N ALA A 34 45.86 -54.63 -22.92
CA ALA A 34 45.77 -56.06 -22.68
C ALA A 34 46.60 -56.47 -21.46
N THR A 35 46.08 -57.44 -20.70
CA THR A 35 46.75 -58.09 -19.58
C THR A 35 46.74 -59.59 -19.77
N LEU A 36 47.80 -60.23 -19.32
CA LEU A 36 47.92 -61.67 -19.18
C LEU A 36 47.91 -61.98 -17.68
N GLN A 37 47.02 -62.85 -17.26
CA GLN A 37 46.82 -63.20 -15.86
C GLN A 37 47.05 -64.70 -15.63
N ASP A 38 47.50 -65.08 -14.44
CA ASP A 38 47.66 -66.48 -14.04
C ASP A 38 46.31 -67.13 -13.67
N ALA A 39 46.35 -68.40 -13.27
CA ALA A 39 45.16 -69.15 -12.83
C ALA A 39 44.49 -68.56 -11.56
N ALA A 40 45.20 -67.72 -10.80
CA ALA A 40 44.69 -66.97 -9.65
C ALA A 40 44.24 -65.55 -10.03
N TYR A 41 44.17 -65.23 -11.33
CA TYR A 41 43.79 -63.93 -11.89
C TYR A 41 44.75 -62.77 -11.57
N ARG A 42 45.98 -63.07 -11.14
CA ARG A 42 47.01 -62.05 -10.91
C ARG A 42 47.70 -61.71 -12.21
N ILE A 43 47.95 -60.42 -12.44
CA ILE A 43 48.60 -59.95 -13.67
C ILE A 43 50.05 -60.48 -13.73
N VAL A 44 50.37 -61.24 -14.77
CA VAL A 44 51.70 -61.76 -15.07
C VAL A 44 52.43 -60.84 -16.06
N ASP A 45 51.70 -60.24 -16.99
CA ASP A 45 52.23 -59.23 -17.91
C ASP A 45 51.13 -58.29 -18.41
N ALA A 46 51.48 -57.06 -18.76
CA ALA A 46 50.57 -56.10 -19.39
C ALA A 46 51.23 -55.47 -20.62
N ASN A 47 50.46 -55.13 -21.66
CA ASN A 47 51.03 -54.43 -22.81
C ASN A 47 51.21 -52.93 -22.54
N GLN A 48 51.90 -52.21 -23.44
CA GLN A 48 52.16 -50.78 -23.26
C GLN A 48 50.85 -49.98 -23.21
N ALA A 49 49.86 -50.30 -24.07
CA ALA A 49 48.58 -49.63 -24.08
C ALA A 49 47.83 -49.73 -22.73
N TYR A 50 47.98 -50.84 -21.99
CA TYR A 50 47.41 -50.98 -20.65
C TYR A 50 48.14 -50.14 -19.59
N LEU A 51 49.47 -50.01 -19.69
CA LEU A 51 50.22 -49.10 -18.82
C LEU A 51 49.79 -47.66 -19.07
N ASP A 52 49.63 -47.27 -20.34
CA ASP A 52 49.21 -45.92 -20.72
C ASP A 52 47.76 -45.62 -20.27
N PHE A 53 46.86 -46.61 -20.39
CA PHE A 53 45.46 -46.51 -19.97
C PHE A 53 45.28 -46.43 -18.45
N SER A 54 45.98 -47.30 -17.71
CA SER A 54 45.85 -47.41 -16.25
C SER A 54 46.76 -46.45 -15.48
N GLY A 55 47.81 -45.92 -16.12
CA GLY A 55 48.80 -45.03 -15.52
C GLY A 55 49.76 -45.72 -14.52
N PHE A 56 49.57 -47.01 -14.24
CA PHE A 56 50.46 -47.77 -13.37
C PHE A 56 51.70 -48.26 -14.12
N THR A 57 52.81 -48.35 -13.40
CA THR A 57 54.01 -48.99 -13.93
C THR A 57 53.83 -50.51 -13.98
N ARG A 58 54.61 -51.18 -14.83
CA ARG A 58 54.54 -52.64 -14.97
C ARG A 58 54.81 -53.33 -13.64
N GLU A 59 55.82 -52.86 -12.91
CA GLU A 59 56.26 -53.40 -11.62
C GLU A 59 55.16 -53.28 -10.55
N GLN A 60 54.33 -52.24 -10.62
CA GLN A 60 53.18 -52.08 -9.74
C GLN A 60 52.05 -53.04 -10.09
N LEU A 61 51.86 -53.38 -11.37
CA LEU A 61 50.75 -54.22 -11.80
C LEU A 61 51.02 -55.72 -11.62
N ILE A 62 52.27 -56.16 -11.76
CA ILE A 62 52.58 -57.61 -11.70
C ILE A 62 52.24 -58.15 -10.30
N GLY A 63 51.45 -59.24 -10.28
CA GLY A 63 51.03 -59.93 -9.07
C GLY A 63 49.75 -59.37 -8.44
N ILE A 64 49.26 -58.21 -8.89
CA ILE A 64 47.99 -57.63 -8.43
C ILE A 64 46.82 -58.31 -9.13
N ASP A 65 45.73 -58.52 -8.38
CA ASP A 65 44.44 -58.88 -8.95
C ASP A 65 43.76 -57.62 -9.50
N PRO A 66 43.39 -57.55 -10.80
CA PRO A 66 42.73 -56.38 -11.38
C PRO A 66 41.44 -55.94 -10.68
N LEU A 67 40.79 -56.79 -9.87
CA LEU A 67 39.67 -56.39 -9.01
C LEU A 67 40.06 -55.32 -8.00
N GLU A 68 41.30 -55.33 -7.50
CA GLU A 68 41.80 -54.34 -6.55
C GLU A 68 41.89 -52.94 -7.17
N LEU A 69 42.01 -52.87 -8.50
CA LEU A 69 42.03 -51.62 -9.26
C LEU A 69 40.62 -51.07 -9.54
N GLN A 70 39.56 -51.79 -9.16
CA GLN A 70 38.17 -51.32 -9.33
C GLN A 70 37.70 -50.54 -8.08
N PRO A 71 36.70 -49.65 -8.22
CA PRO A 71 35.98 -49.08 -7.09
C PRO A 71 35.42 -50.17 -6.17
N GLU A 72 35.44 -49.94 -4.85
CA GLU A 72 35.05 -50.94 -3.84
C GLU A 72 33.65 -51.53 -4.09
N GLU A 73 32.71 -50.69 -4.52
CA GLU A 73 31.32 -51.06 -4.80
C GLU A 73 31.16 -52.04 -5.98
N ASP A 74 32.09 -52.05 -6.94
CA ASP A 74 32.02 -52.91 -8.13
C ASP A 74 32.75 -54.27 -7.93
N ARG A 75 33.53 -54.41 -6.85
CA ARG A 75 34.43 -55.57 -6.64
C ARG A 75 33.65 -56.85 -6.40
N GLU A 76 32.54 -56.79 -5.66
CA GLU A 76 31.74 -57.96 -5.32
C GLU A 76 31.06 -58.54 -6.56
N GLU A 77 30.38 -57.70 -7.34
CA GLU A 77 29.74 -58.08 -8.61
C GLU A 77 30.77 -58.66 -9.61
N SER A 78 31.96 -58.05 -9.69
CA SER A 78 33.02 -58.53 -10.57
C SER A 78 33.62 -59.87 -10.10
N ARG A 79 33.65 -60.13 -8.79
CA ARG A 79 34.07 -61.42 -8.22
C ARG A 79 33.07 -62.52 -8.54
N GLU A 80 31.77 -62.24 -8.41
CA GLU A 80 30.71 -63.18 -8.79
C GLU A 80 30.72 -63.51 -10.29
N ALA A 81 30.83 -62.49 -11.15
CA ALA A 81 30.93 -62.68 -12.59
C ALA A 81 32.16 -63.51 -12.99
N ARG A 82 33.28 -63.34 -12.29
CA ARG A 82 34.49 -64.16 -12.46
C ARG A 82 34.27 -65.62 -12.03
N LEU A 83 33.62 -65.86 -10.90
CA LEU A 83 33.28 -67.20 -10.41
C LEU A 83 32.37 -67.93 -11.41
N ALA A 84 31.32 -67.27 -11.89
CA ALA A 84 30.41 -67.81 -12.90
C ALA A 84 31.11 -68.14 -14.24
N TYR A 85 32.07 -67.31 -14.66
CA TYR A 85 32.92 -67.62 -15.81
C TYR A 85 33.74 -68.88 -15.54
N SER A 86 34.43 -68.98 -14.39
CA SER A 86 35.30 -70.11 -14.07
C SER A 86 34.58 -71.45 -14.05
N SER A 87 33.31 -71.50 -13.62
CA SER A 87 32.48 -72.71 -13.57
C SER A 87 31.95 -73.15 -14.94
N ASN A 88 31.84 -72.25 -15.91
CA ASN A 88 31.28 -72.50 -17.24
C ASN A 88 32.32 -72.74 -18.33
N VAL A 89 33.63 -72.67 -18.02
CA VAL A 89 34.66 -72.88 -19.05
C VAL A 89 34.82 -74.36 -19.39
N GLY A 90 34.07 -74.77 -20.41
CA GLY A 90 34.19 -76.07 -21.06
C GLY A 90 33.41 -76.20 -22.37
N ARG A 91 32.75 -75.13 -22.85
CA ARG A 91 31.92 -75.17 -24.07
C ARG A 91 32.15 -74.06 -25.11
N ASP A 92 32.74 -72.92 -24.77
CA ASP A 92 33.08 -71.85 -25.73
C ASP A 92 34.38 -71.12 -25.31
N ASP A 93 35.26 -70.83 -26.29
CA ASP A 93 36.63 -70.32 -26.07
C ASP A 93 36.73 -68.82 -25.71
N VAL A 94 35.62 -68.07 -25.74
CA VAL A 94 35.60 -66.61 -25.50
C VAL A 94 34.46 -66.23 -24.55
N ALA A 95 34.78 -65.55 -23.45
CA ALA A 95 33.77 -65.01 -22.53
C ALA A 95 32.94 -63.90 -23.21
N PRO A 96 31.65 -63.71 -22.85
CA PRO A 96 30.91 -62.52 -23.28
C PRO A 96 31.65 -61.24 -22.87
N LEU A 97 31.54 -60.22 -23.73
CA LEU A 97 32.05 -58.88 -23.41
C LEU A 97 31.42 -58.39 -22.11
N PHE A 98 32.25 -57.90 -21.20
CA PHE A 98 31.81 -57.30 -19.95
C PHE A 98 32.29 -55.85 -19.86
N GLU A 99 31.53 -55.00 -19.20
CA GLU A 99 31.83 -53.59 -19.05
C GLU A 99 32.02 -53.27 -17.58
N ARG A 100 33.13 -52.61 -17.26
CA ARG A 100 33.58 -52.31 -15.90
C ARG A 100 34.35 -50.99 -15.88
N ARG A 101 34.64 -50.51 -14.68
CA ARG A 101 35.52 -49.35 -14.46
C ARG A 101 36.69 -49.73 -13.57
N LEU A 102 37.79 -49.02 -13.75
CA LEU A 102 38.96 -49.06 -12.87
C LEU A 102 39.33 -47.65 -12.42
N ILE A 103 40.09 -47.57 -11.34
CA ILE A 103 40.69 -46.36 -10.82
C ILE A 103 42.14 -46.34 -11.32
N ASP A 104 42.49 -45.33 -12.11
CA ASP A 104 43.85 -45.15 -12.63
C ASP A 104 44.84 -44.74 -11.51
N ALA A 105 46.14 -44.74 -11.81
CA ALA A 105 47.17 -44.37 -10.82
C ALA A 105 47.04 -42.93 -10.28
N ALA A 106 46.29 -42.05 -10.97
CA ALA A 106 45.99 -40.70 -10.53
C ALA A 106 44.68 -40.60 -9.74
N GLY A 107 44.01 -41.73 -9.46
CA GLY A 107 42.75 -41.79 -8.72
C GLY A 107 41.50 -41.50 -9.57
N ARG A 108 41.60 -41.48 -10.91
CA ARG A 108 40.46 -41.18 -11.80
C ARG A 108 39.78 -42.45 -12.26
N GLU A 109 38.46 -42.40 -12.38
CA GLU A 109 37.67 -43.49 -12.96
C GLU A 109 37.88 -43.59 -14.48
N ARG A 110 38.11 -44.81 -14.95
CA ARG A 110 38.26 -45.19 -16.36
C ARG A 110 37.30 -46.31 -16.68
N TRP A 111 36.46 -46.11 -17.70
CA TRP A 111 35.53 -47.13 -18.16
C TRP A 111 36.15 -47.96 -19.27
N PHE A 112 35.89 -49.26 -19.23
CA PHE A 112 36.35 -50.18 -20.25
C PHE A 112 35.34 -51.29 -20.53
N ARG A 113 35.36 -51.75 -21.78
CA ARG A 113 34.72 -53.01 -22.19
C ARG A 113 35.79 -54.04 -22.47
N ALA A 114 35.69 -55.24 -21.92
CA ALA A 114 36.72 -56.25 -22.04
C ALA A 114 36.19 -57.62 -22.48
N ALA A 115 37.03 -58.32 -23.23
CA ALA A 115 36.89 -59.73 -23.54
C ALA A 115 37.92 -60.52 -22.74
N ARG A 116 37.53 -61.69 -22.24
CA ARG A 116 38.43 -62.63 -21.56
C ARG A 116 38.49 -63.94 -22.33
N SER A 117 39.71 -64.37 -22.64
CA SER A 117 39.99 -65.65 -23.28
C SER A 117 40.90 -66.49 -22.39
N ALA A 118 40.67 -67.80 -22.35
CA ALA A 118 41.55 -68.73 -21.66
C ALA A 118 42.63 -69.20 -22.64
N LEU A 119 43.88 -69.24 -22.16
CA LEU A 119 45.03 -69.75 -22.88
C LEU A 119 45.71 -70.82 -22.03
N VAL A 120 46.48 -71.69 -22.68
CA VAL A 120 47.34 -72.66 -22.01
C VAL A 120 48.75 -72.42 -22.51
N ASP A 121 49.71 -72.31 -21.59
CA ASP A 121 51.12 -72.14 -21.95
C ASP A 121 51.79 -73.48 -22.32
N ASP A 122 53.04 -73.43 -22.75
CA ASP A 122 53.83 -74.62 -23.15
C ASP A 122 54.06 -75.61 -21.99
N ALA A 123 53.85 -75.19 -20.74
CA ALA A 123 53.95 -76.00 -19.53
C ALA A 123 52.59 -76.59 -19.09
N GLY A 124 51.51 -76.34 -19.84
CA GLY A 124 50.16 -76.78 -19.51
C GLY A 124 49.47 -75.92 -18.45
N GLN A 125 50.05 -74.78 -18.06
CA GLN A 125 49.47 -73.84 -17.10
C GLN A 125 48.44 -72.95 -17.79
N ARG A 126 47.32 -72.73 -17.09
CA ARG A 126 46.23 -71.90 -17.56
C ARG A 126 46.53 -70.41 -17.35
N LEU A 127 46.35 -69.64 -18.40
CA LEU A 127 46.49 -68.20 -18.42
C LEU A 127 45.18 -67.56 -18.90
N HIS A 128 44.93 -66.31 -18.49
CA HIS A 128 43.80 -65.53 -18.95
C HIS A 128 44.31 -64.30 -19.69
N LEU A 129 43.98 -64.19 -20.97
CA LEU A 129 44.19 -62.98 -21.76
C LEU A 129 42.94 -62.11 -21.62
N VAL A 130 43.11 -60.90 -21.10
CA VAL A 130 42.05 -59.90 -21.02
C VAL A 130 42.43 -58.74 -21.92
N VAL A 131 41.59 -58.47 -22.90
CA VAL A 131 41.74 -57.38 -23.87
C VAL A 131 40.64 -56.38 -23.58
N LEU A 132 41.02 -55.12 -23.39
CA LEU A 132 40.12 -54.04 -23.05
C LEU A 132 40.01 -53.06 -24.22
N GLN A 133 38.85 -52.43 -24.30
CA GLN A 133 38.56 -51.25 -25.12
C GLN A 133 38.18 -50.13 -24.15
N ASP A 134 38.89 -48.99 -24.23
CA ASP A 134 38.56 -47.80 -23.44
C ASP A 134 37.23 -47.21 -23.91
N THR A 135 36.26 -47.12 -23.00
CA THR A 135 34.94 -46.50 -23.22
C THR A 135 34.73 -45.24 -22.35
N THR A 136 35.79 -44.74 -21.70
CA THR A 136 35.73 -43.58 -20.79
C THR A 136 35.18 -42.33 -21.46
N ALA A 137 35.60 -42.04 -22.68
CA ALA A 137 35.14 -40.86 -23.42
C ALA A 137 33.63 -40.90 -23.74
N GLU A 138 33.10 -42.10 -24.02
CA GLU A 138 31.69 -42.31 -24.32
C GLU A 138 30.82 -42.14 -23.08
N HIS A 139 31.19 -42.78 -21.97
CA HIS A 139 30.49 -42.63 -20.69
C HIS A 139 30.50 -41.19 -20.21
N ALA A 140 31.66 -40.53 -20.24
CA ALA A 140 31.75 -39.13 -19.84
C ALA A 140 30.94 -38.21 -20.77
N ALA A 141 30.81 -38.53 -22.07
CA ALA A 141 29.94 -37.78 -22.98
C ALA A 141 28.47 -38.00 -22.67
N ARG A 142 28.07 -39.24 -22.36
CA ARG A 142 26.69 -39.61 -22.00
C ARG A 142 26.25 -38.95 -20.70
N GLU A 143 27.07 -39.06 -19.64
CA GLU A 143 26.78 -38.39 -18.37
C GLU A 143 26.72 -36.86 -18.50
N ARG A 144 27.60 -36.27 -19.33
CA ARG A 144 27.53 -34.83 -19.62
C ARG A 144 26.22 -34.47 -20.32
N ALA A 145 25.77 -35.26 -21.29
CA ALA A 145 24.50 -35.04 -21.96
C ALA A 145 23.31 -35.19 -21.00
N ASP A 146 23.29 -36.25 -20.19
CA ASP A 146 22.23 -36.50 -19.21
C ASP A 146 22.16 -35.38 -18.16
N ARG A 147 23.33 -34.91 -17.70
CA ARG A 147 23.42 -33.77 -16.79
C ARG A 147 22.87 -32.50 -17.44
N SER A 148 23.29 -32.18 -18.66
CA SER A 148 22.79 -31.00 -19.37
C SER A 148 21.29 -31.05 -19.61
N VAL A 149 20.71 -32.22 -19.89
CA VAL A 149 19.24 -32.36 -20.02
C VAL A 149 18.55 -32.07 -18.69
N ARG A 150 19.01 -32.66 -17.58
CA ARG A 150 18.45 -32.39 -16.25
C ARG A 150 18.57 -30.92 -15.85
N GLU A 151 19.73 -30.31 -16.08
CA GLU A 151 19.94 -28.89 -15.81
C GLU A 151 18.99 -28.00 -16.61
N LEU A 152 18.72 -28.32 -17.89
CA LEU A 152 17.76 -27.60 -18.71
C LEU A 152 16.32 -27.79 -18.23
N ASP A 153 15.97 -29.00 -17.77
CA ASP A 153 14.65 -29.28 -17.21
C ASP A 153 14.43 -28.50 -15.90
N ASP A 154 15.40 -28.52 -15.00
CA ASP A 154 15.36 -27.77 -13.74
C ASP A 154 15.26 -26.26 -14.01
N TRP A 155 16.00 -25.73 -14.98
CA TRP A 155 15.91 -24.30 -15.36
C TRP A 155 14.53 -23.93 -15.89
N PHE A 156 13.92 -24.79 -16.69
CA PHE A 156 12.59 -24.56 -17.24
C PHE A 156 11.53 -24.56 -16.12
N ASP A 157 11.62 -25.51 -15.19
CA ASP A 157 10.64 -25.68 -14.11
C ASP A 157 10.79 -24.65 -12.97
N LEU A 158 12.02 -24.27 -12.62
CA LEU A 158 12.30 -23.29 -11.56
C LEU A 158 12.21 -21.84 -12.03
N SER A 159 12.06 -21.59 -13.34
CA SER A 159 11.90 -20.25 -13.87
C SER A 159 10.64 -19.58 -13.30
N PRO A 160 10.75 -18.37 -12.72
CA PRO A 160 9.58 -17.63 -12.23
C PRO A 160 8.73 -17.04 -13.35
N LEU A 161 9.20 -17.07 -14.60
CA LEU A 161 8.46 -16.61 -15.77
C LEU A 161 7.65 -17.78 -16.35
N GLY A 162 6.42 -17.52 -16.78
CA GLY A 162 5.61 -18.54 -17.43
C GLY A 162 6.19 -18.91 -18.79
N MET A 163 6.55 -20.17 -19.00
CA MET A 163 7.09 -20.67 -20.25
C MET A 163 6.19 -21.75 -20.84
N VAL A 164 5.87 -21.62 -22.13
CA VAL A 164 5.07 -22.61 -22.86
C VAL A 164 5.63 -22.84 -24.25
N LEU A 165 5.63 -24.10 -24.66
CA LEU A 165 5.99 -24.55 -25.98
C LEU A 165 4.79 -25.19 -26.67
N TYR A 166 4.51 -24.78 -27.91
CA TYR A 166 3.43 -25.36 -28.73
C TYR A 166 3.86 -25.54 -30.19
N ASP A 167 3.12 -26.36 -30.92
CA ASP A 167 3.38 -26.64 -32.34
C ASP A 167 2.45 -25.89 -33.29
N GLU A 168 2.60 -26.15 -34.60
CA GLU A 168 1.79 -25.52 -35.66
C GLU A 168 0.31 -25.87 -35.60
N THR A 169 -0.05 -26.98 -34.94
CA THR A 169 -1.44 -27.41 -34.75
C THR A 169 -2.06 -26.83 -33.49
N GLY A 170 -1.25 -26.18 -32.66
CA GLY A 170 -1.65 -25.58 -31.39
C GLY A 170 -1.59 -26.56 -30.22
N LEU A 171 -0.97 -27.73 -30.39
CA LEU A 171 -0.75 -28.67 -29.29
C LEU A 171 0.28 -28.09 -28.33
N LEU A 172 -0.06 -28.01 -27.03
CA LEU A 172 0.89 -27.65 -25.99
C LEU A 172 1.84 -28.83 -25.76
N VAL A 173 3.10 -28.64 -26.12
CA VAL A 173 4.15 -29.67 -26.02
C VAL A 173 4.78 -29.67 -24.63
N ARG A 174 4.95 -28.48 -24.03
CA ARG A 174 5.57 -28.34 -22.71
C ARG A 174 5.14 -27.04 -22.04
N THR A 175 4.85 -27.09 -20.74
CA THR A 175 4.53 -25.94 -19.88
C THR A 175 5.35 -26.03 -18.60
N ASN A 176 5.73 -24.90 -18.03
CA ASN A 176 6.35 -24.86 -16.71
C ASN A 176 5.33 -24.51 -15.61
N PRO A 177 5.62 -24.77 -14.33
CA PRO A 177 4.71 -24.49 -13.23
C PRO A 177 4.27 -23.01 -13.15
N ALA A 178 5.16 -22.06 -13.48
CA ALA A 178 4.84 -20.64 -13.49
C ALA A 178 3.78 -20.28 -14.56
N PHE A 179 3.84 -20.90 -15.74
CA PHE A 179 2.84 -20.71 -16.78
C PHE A 179 1.49 -21.28 -16.36
N GLU A 180 1.48 -22.46 -15.77
CA GLU A 180 0.27 -23.11 -15.25
C GLU A 180 -0.41 -22.23 -14.18
N ALA A 181 0.37 -21.64 -13.28
CA ALA A 181 -0.15 -20.74 -12.25
C ALA A 181 -0.76 -19.44 -12.80
N VAL A 182 -0.24 -18.94 -13.94
CA VAL A 182 -0.75 -17.72 -14.59
C VAL A 182 -1.95 -18.03 -15.49
N ALA A 183 -1.87 -19.09 -16.28
CA ALA A 183 -2.85 -19.41 -17.30
C ALA A 183 -4.03 -20.27 -16.79
N GLY A 184 -3.89 -20.89 -15.61
CA GLY A 184 -4.96 -21.61 -14.92
C GLY A 184 -5.25 -22.99 -15.54
N ALA A 185 -6.46 -23.18 -16.07
CA ALA A 185 -6.84 -24.44 -16.70
C ALA A 185 -6.06 -24.65 -18.01
N MET A 186 -5.22 -25.69 -18.07
CA MET A 186 -4.37 -25.97 -19.22
C MET A 186 -5.10 -26.88 -20.22
N PRO A 187 -5.51 -26.37 -21.40
CA PRO A 187 -6.00 -27.23 -22.45
C PRO A 187 -4.83 -27.94 -23.13
N ALA A 188 -5.07 -29.15 -23.66
CA ALA A 188 -4.08 -29.83 -24.49
C ALA A 188 -3.84 -29.09 -25.82
N LEU A 189 -4.89 -28.51 -26.40
CA LEU A 189 -4.82 -27.70 -27.62
C LEU A 189 -5.19 -26.23 -27.36
N LEU A 190 -4.48 -25.32 -28.02
CA LEU A 190 -4.76 -23.89 -27.99
C LEU A 190 -6.14 -23.51 -28.54
N SER A 191 -6.74 -24.33 -29.41
CA SER A 191 -8.12 -24.13 -29.88
C SER A 191 -9.14 -24.11 -28.74
N ASP A 192 -8.87 -24.86 -27.67
CA ASP A 192 -9.75 -25.02 -26.52
C ASP A 192 -9.43 -23.99 -25.41
N ALA A 193 -8.35 -23.22 -25.60
CA ALA A 193 -7.96 -22.15 -24.71
C ALA A 193 -8.90 -20.95 -24.81
N SER A 194 -8.94 -20.12 -23.76
CA SER A 194 -9.68 -18.87 -23.80
C SER A 194 -9.17 -17.95 -24.93
N PRO A 195 -10.03 -17.11 -25.53
CA PRO A 195 -9.61 -16.18 -26.60
C PRO A 195 -8.48 -15.24 -26.15
N ALA A 196 -8.47 -14.86 -24.87
CA ALA A 196 -7.41 -14.06 -24.28
C ALA A 196 -6.05 -14.78 -24.28
N LEU A 197 -6.02 -16.07 -23.92
CA LEU A 197 -4.80 -16.87 -23.96
C LEU A 197 -4.33 -17.12 -25.40
N GLN A 198 -5.25 -17.41 -26.33
CA GLN A 198 -4.93 -17.52 -27.75
C GLN A 198 -4.29 -16.24 -28.29
N GLN A 199 -4.85 -15.07 -27.95
CA GLN A 199 -4.30 -13.78 -28.35
C GLN A 199 -2.89 -13.53 -27.79
N LEU A 200 -2.64 -13.88 -26.53
CA LEU A 200 -1.33 -13.75 -25.88
C LEU A 200 -0.27 -14.67 -26.51
N LEU A 201 -0.68 -15.85 -26.95
CA LEU A 201 0.19 -16.80 -27.64
C LEU A 201 0.19 -16.61 -29.15
N LEU A 202 -0.33 -15.47 -29.64
CA LEU A 202 -0.40 -15.12 -31.07
C LEU A 202 -1.01 -16.25 -31.93
N TRP A 203 -1.93 -17.00 -31.35
CA TRP A 203 -2.76 -17.99 -32.02
C TRP A 203 -4.07 -17.34 -32.42
N ARG A 204 -4.37 -17.27 -33.72
CA ARG A 204 -5.59 -16.63 -34.24
C ARG A 204 -6.12 -17.42 -35.42
N ASP A 205 -7.43 -17.50 -35.53
CA ASP A 205 -8.11 -18.18 -36.65
C ASP A 205 -7.66 -19.64 -36.83
N GLY A 206 -7.33 -20.32 -35.73
CA GLY A 206 -6.91 -21.74 -35.74
C GLY A 206 -5.48 -21.98 -36.22
N ALA A 207 -4.63 -20.94 -36.30
CA ALA A 207 -3.23 -21.08 -36.67
C ALA A 207 -2.32 -20.08 -35.90
N PRO A 208 -1.00 -20.32 -35.86
CA PRO A 208 -0.03 -19.33 -35.40
C PRO A 208 -0.03 -18.09 -36.30
N SER A 209 0.17 -16.91 -35.73
CA SER A 209 0.26 -15.66 -36.46
C SER A 209 1.35 -15.71 -37.55
N ALA A 210 1.05 -15.16 -38.73
CA ALA A 210 2.00 -15.07 -39.85
C ALA A 210 3.30 -14.29 -39.53
N GLN A 211 3.33 -13.53 -38.43
CA GLN A 211 4.51 -12.81 -37.94
C GLN A 211 5.55 -13.75 -37.30
N LEU A 212 5.15 -14.96 -36.90
CA LEU A 212 5.99 -15.95 -36.25
C LEU A 212 6.68 -16.86 -37.28
N GLN A 213 7.76 -16.34 -37.88
CA GLN A 213 8.57 -17.08 -38.85
C GLN A 213 9.86 -17.60 -38.19
N ALA A 214 10.36 -18.75 -38.65
CA ALA A 214 11.61 -19.29 -38.13
C ALA A 214 12.76 -18.30 -38.38
N GLY A 215 13.50 -17.94 -37.32
CA GLY A 215 14.59 -16.98 -37.40
C GLY A 215 14.19 -15.50 -37.32
N SER A 216 12.90 -15.17 -37.26
CA SER A 216 12.46 -13.78 -37.03
C SER A 216 12.71 -13.33 -35.59
N ALA A 217 12.68 -12.02 -35.38
CA ALA A 217 12.70 -11.43 -34.04
C ALA A 217 11.45 -11.87 -33.25
N PRO A 218 11.57 -12.01 -31.92
CA PRO A 218 10.42 -12.37 -31.09
C PRO A 218 9.31 -11.31 -31.20
N VAL A 219 8.07 -11.76 -31.24
CA VAL A 219 6.87 -10.90 -31.32
C VAL A 219 6.29 -10.74 -29.92
N VAL A 220 5.95 -9.51 -29.55
CA VAL A 220 5.38 -9.19 -28.25
C VAL A 220 3.87 -9.04 -28.36
N ALA A 221 3.14 -9.74 -27.50
CA ALA A 221 1.70 -9.57 -27.31
C ALA A 221 1.42 -9.13 -25.88
N GLN A 222 0.36 -8.33 -25.70
CA GLN A 222 -0.14 -7.95 -24.38
C GLN A 222 -1.64 -8.13 -24.35
N GLY A 223 -2.17 -8.50 -23.19
CA GLY A 223 -3.58 -8.78 -23.03
C GLY A 223 -3.97 -9.00 -21.57
N TRP A 224 -5.28 -8.97 -21.34
CA TRP A 224 -5.87 -9.27 -20.05
C TRP A 224 -6.35 -10.71 -20.03
N LEU A 225 -5.90 -11.48 -19.05
CA LEU A 225 -6.33 -12.85 -18.86
C LEU A 225 -7.26 -12.94 -17.64
N PRO A 226 -8.54 -13.32 -17.82
CA PRO A 226 -9.44 -13.56 -16.70
C PRO A 226 -9.02 -14.81 -15.93
N GLN A 227 -9.03 -14.70 -14.62
CA GLN A 227 -8.76 -15.79 -13.68
C GLN A 227 -10.08 -16.41 -13.19
N ALA A 228 -9.99 -17.59 -12.55
CA ALA A 228 -11.15 -18.30 -12.01
C ALA A 228 -11.88 -17.53 -10.90
N ASP A 229 -11.19 -16.62 -10.20
CA ASP A 229 -11.72 -15.74 -9.16
C ASP A 229 -12.32 -14.43 -9.69
N ALA A 230 -12.52 -14.33 -11.02
CA ALA A 230 -12.96 -13.13 -11.73
C ALA A 230 -11.98 -11.94 -11.69
N SER A 231 -10.76 -12.10 -11.14
CA SER A 231 -9.70 -11.11 -11.30
C SER A 231 -9.15 -11.12 -12.73
N LEU A 232 -8.60 -9.99 -13.17
CA LEU A 232 -7.95 -9.86 -14.47
C LEU A 232 -6.44 -9.68 -14.25
N ARG A 233 -5.63 -10.55 -14.86
CA ARG A 233 -4.18 -10.36 -14.90
C ARG A 233 -3.75 -9.68 -16.18
N ARG A 234 -2.89 -8.67 -16.07
CA ARG A 234 -2.28 -8.03 -17.24
C ARG A 234 -1.02 -8.78 -17.61
N LEU A 235 -1.04 -9.47 -18.74
CA LEU A 235 0.07 -10.33 -19.16
C LEU A 235 0.78 -9.74 -20.37
N ARG A 236 2.11 -9.89 -20.37
CA ARG A 236 2.97 -9.63 -21.51
C ARG A 236 3.58 -10.95 -21.96
N SER A 237 3.35 -11.32 -23.21
CA SER A 237 3.88 -12.52 -23.83
C SER A 237 4.92 -12.14 -24.88
N ILE A 238 6.05 -12.84 -24.89
CA ILE A 238 7.09 -12.75 -25.90
C ILE A 238 7.18 -14.11 -26.58
N VAL A 239 6.81 -14.17 -27.85
CA VAL A 239 6.70 -15.42 -28.60
C VAL A 239 7.75 -15.47 -29.70
N ARG A 240 8.43 -16.60 -29.81
CA ARG A 240 9.42 -16.86 -30.86
C ARG A 240 9.16 -18.18 -31.56
N CYS A 241 9.29 -18.17 -32.88
CA CYS A 241 9.25 -19.37 -33.71
C CYS A 241 10.68 -19.89 -33.96
N TYR A 242 10.85 -21.20 -33.84
CA TYR A 242 12.07 -21.88 -34.23
C TYR A 242 11.74 -23.19 -34.96
N GLU A 243 12.69 -23.64 -35.77
CA GLU A 243 12.57 -24.89 -36.52
C GLU A 243 13.38 -25.96 -35.81
N THR A 244 12.77 -27.12 -35.59
CA THR A 244 13.44 -28.28 -35.02
C THR A 244 14.37 -28.94 -36.06
N PRO A 245 15.34 -29.78 -35.65
CA PRO A 245 16.19 -30.51 -36.60
C PRO A 245 15.43 -31.40 -37.59
N SER A 246 14.18 -31.77 -37.27
CA SER A 246 13.28 -32.55 -38.13
C SER A 246 12.44 -31.69 -39.09
N GLY A 247 12.64 -30.37 -39.13
CA GLY A 247 11.92 -29.44 -40.01
C GLY A 247 10.53 -29.02 -39.51
N GLN A 248 10.15 -29.39 -38.29
CA GLN A 248 8.87 -28.95 -37.71
C GLN A 248 9.03 -27.60 -37.01
N ARG A 249 8.08 -26.67 -37.20
CA ARG A 249 8.08 -25.42 -36.43
C ARG A 249 7.55 -25.65 -35.02
N ARG A 250 8.15 -24.90 -34.10
CA ARG A 250 7.79 -24.85 -32.68
C ARG A 250 7.79 -23.40 -32.24
N PHE A 251 6.88 -23.08 -31.33
CA PHE A 251 6.67 -21.73 -30.83
C PHE A 251 6.88 -21.73 -29.33
N MET A 252 7.87 -20.96 -28.87
CA MET A 252 8.14 -20.76 -27.45
C MET A 252 7.60 -19.40 -27.04
N ALA A 253 6.75 -19.36 -26.02
CA ALA A 253 6.27 -18.13 -25.43
C ALA A 253 6.76 -18.00 -23.99
N ILE A 254 7.23 -16.81 -23.65
CA ILE A 254 7.54 -16.40 -22.28
C ILE A 254 6.48 -15.37 -21.87
N VAL A 255 5.75 -15.66 -20.81
CA VAL A 255 4.65 -14.87 -20.29
C VAL A 255 5.02 -14.30 -18.93
N GLU A 256 4.95 -12.97 -18.84
CA GLU A 256 5.27 -12.15 -17.68
C GLU A 256 3.98 -11.53 -17.14
N ASP A 257 3.74 -11.70 -15.84
CA ASP A 257 2.64 -11.03 -15.14
C ASP A 257 3.04 -9.59 -14.80
N ARG A 258 2.30 -8.62 -15.35
CA ARG A 258 2.53 -7.18 -15.19
C ARG A 258 1.44 -6.49 -14.37
N SER A 259 0.62 -7.26 -13.67
CA SER A 259 -0.52 -6.74 -12.92
C SER A 259 -0.09 -5.79 -11.80
N ILE A 260 1.04 -6.09 -11.14
CA ILE A 260 1.58 -5.29 -10.04
C ILE A 260 2.07 -3.93 -10.54
N GLU A 261 2.75 -3.86 -11.69
CA GLU A 261 3.17 -2.57 -12.22
C GLU A 261 2.01 -1.72 -12.68
N GLU A 262 0.98 -2.32 -13.27
CA GLU A 262 -0.22 -1.58 -13.65
C GLU A 262 -0.95 -1.02 -12.41
N GLU A 263 -1.09 -1.82 -11.35
CA GLU A 263 -1.67 -1.37 -10.08
C GLU A 263 -0.85 -0.23 -9.46
N ARG A 264 0.48 -0.35 -9.46
CA ARG A 264 1.40 0.70 -9.00
C ARG A 264 1.22 1.97 -9.83
N ASP A 265 1.18 1.87 -11.14
CA ASP A 265 1.08 3.02 -12.05
C ASP A 265 -0.29 3.70 -11.91
N LEU A 266 -1.38 2.94 -11.75
CA LEU A 266 -2.72 3.44 -11.42
C LEU A 266 -2.75 4.12 -10.05
N ALA A 267 -2.18 3.50 -9.01
CA ALA A 267 -2.10 4.10 -7.68
C ALA A 267 -1.31 5.41 -7.75
N GLN A 268 -0.22 5.45 -8.53
CA GLN A 268 0.59 6.64 -8.70
C GLN A 268 -0.15 7.77 -9.45
N MET A 269 -0.98 7.43 -10.44
CA MET A 269 -1.88 8.38 -11.11
C MET A 269 -2.99 8.89 -10.18
N GLN A 270 -3.64 8.01 -9.41
CA GLN A 270 -4.68 8.38 -8.44
C GLN A 270 -4.13 9.29 -7.34
N ILE A 271 -2.96 8.95 -6.80
CA ILE A 271 -2.23 9.79 -5.85
C ILE A 271 -1.93 11.16 -6.47
N GLY A 272 -1.45 11.22 -7.72
CA GLY A 272 -1.25 12.47 -8.44
C GLY A 272 -2.52 13.32 -8.58
N ALA A 273 -3.65 12.69 -8.95
CA ALA A 273 -4.93 13.39 -9.09
C ALA A 273 -5.49 13.92 -7.76
N LEU A 274 -5.38 13.14 -6.68
CA LEU A 274 -5.74 13.58 -5.32
C LEU A 274 -4.84 14.72 -4.83
N MET A 275 -3.56 14.71 -5.19
CA MET A 275 -2.62 15.78 -4.84
C MET A 275 -2.97 17.11 -5.51
N ASP A 276 -3.28 17.08 -6.80
CA ASP A 276 -3.58 18.29 -7.58
C ASP A 276 -4.88 18.96 -7.10
N THR A 277 -5.88 18.17 -6.73
CA THR A 277 -7.18 18.68 -6.26
C THR A 277 -7.13 19.28 -4.84
N ALA A 278 -6.27 18.77 -3.97
CA ALA A 278 -6.14 19.26 -2.59
C ALA A 278 -4.98 20.26 -2.38
N GLY A 279 -4.31 20.71 -3.46
CA GLY A 279 -3.20 21.67 -3.37
C GLY A 279 -2.02 21.14 -2.55
N VAL A 280 -1.79 19.82 -2.59
CA VAL A 280 -0.81 19.13 -1.73
C VAL A 280 0.52 18.99 -2.47
N GLY A 281 1.57 19.61 -1.93
CA GLY A 281 2.95 19.35 -2.35
C GLY A 281 3.53 18.16 -1.58
N LEU A 282 3.84 17.06 -2.28
CA LEU A 282 4.62 15.95 -1.73
C LEU A 282 6.06 16.03 -2.22
N ALA A 283 6.99 16.03 -1.28
CA ALA A 283 8.41 15.93 -1.56
C ALA A 283 9.01 14.82 -0.70
N THR A 284 9.75 13.90 -1.31
CA THR A 284 10.48 12.87 -0.57
C THR A 284 11.93 13.27 -0.51
N PHE A 285 12.51 13.32 0.68
CA PHE A 285 13.93 13.53 0.87
C PHE A 285 14.62 12.19 1.13
N GLN A 286 15.66 11.89 0.35
CA GLN A 286 16.54 10.73 0.54
C GLN A 286 17.94 11.20 0.92
N GLU A 287 18.56 10.57 1.91
CA GLU A 287 19.88 10.95 2.42
C GLU A 287 21.00 10.81 1.36
N SER A 288 20.89 9.81 0.48
CA SER A 288 21.87 9.56 -0.59
C SER A 288 21.70 10.45 -1.82
N SER A 289 20.50 10.94 -2.07
CA SER A 289 20.07 11.47 -3.37
C SER A 289 19.52 12.90 -3.28
N GLY A 290 19.33 13.42 -2.07
CA GLY A 290 18.63 14.67 -1.81
C GLY A 290 17.12 14.55 -2.06
N TRP A 291 16.49 15.66 -2.46
CA TRP A 291 15.07 15.71 -2.77
C TRP A 291 14.73 14.89 -4.02
N VAL A 292 14.06 13.77 -3.82
CA VAL A 292 13.49 12.96 -4.89
C VAL A 292 12.10 13.50 -5.21
N ARG A 293 12.03 14.15 -6.37
CA ARG A 293 10.78 14.66 -6.94
C ARG A 293 10.05 13.52 -7.62
N GLN A 294 8.75 13.43 -7.40
CA GLN A 294 7.88 12.66 -8.27
C GLN A 294 7.75 13.47 -9.56
N ARG A 295 8.37 13.02 -10.67
CA ARG A 295 8.17 13.63 -11.98
C ARG A 295 6.68 13.53 -12.30
N GLN A 296 5.98 14.66 -12.26
CA GLN A 296 4.66 14.77 -12.88
C GLN A 296 4.83 14.39 -14.35
N SER A 297 4.17 13.32 -14.78
CA SER A 297 4.04 13.01 -16.19
C SER A 297 3.23 14.16 -16.80
N ALA A 298 3.91 15.04 -17.53
CA ALA A 298 3.27 16.05 -18.33
C ALA A 298 2.45 15.36 -19.42
N ALA A 299 1.20 15.03 -19.12
CA ALA A 299 0.23 14.72 -20.15
C ALA A 299 0.01 16.00 -20.97
N SER A 300 0.44 15.93 -22.23
CA SER A 300 0.29 16.97 -23.23
C SER A 300 -1.16 17.42 -23.37
N GLY A 301 -1.43 18.67 -23.00
CA GLY A 301 -2.68 19.37 -23.27
C GLY A 301 -2.59 20.79 -22.72
N GLY A 302 -2.35 21.76 -23.60
CA GLY A 302 -2.14 23.16 -23.24
C GLY A 302 -3.32 23.78 -22.51
N GLY A 303 -3.01 24.54 -21.46
CA GLY A 303 -3.96 25.33 -20.68
C GLY A 303 -3.30 25.87 -19.41
N ASP A 304 -3.17 27.19 -19.33
CA ASP A 304 -2.60 28.04 -18.27
C ASP A 304 -3.14 27.78 -16.84
N ALA A 305 -2.82 26.63 -16.22
CA ALA A 305 -3.16 26.35 -14.83
C ALA A 305 -2.04 25.64 -14.02
N ALA A 306 -0.80 25.63 -14.54
CA ALA A 306 0.34 25.00 -13.89
C ALA A 306 1.26 26.02 -13.21
N SER A 307 0.82 26.69 -12.14
CA SER A 307 1.71 27.59 -11.38
C SER A 307 1.47 27.68 -9.87
N GLY A 308 0.41 27.09 -9.30
CA GLY A 308 0.19 27.08 -7.84
C GLY A 308 1.02 26.04 -7.07
N SER A 309 1.20 24.84 -7.63
CA SER A 309 1.87 23.70 -6.97
C SER A 309 3.41 23.75 -7.03
N ALA A 310 3.97 24.42 -8.05
CA ALA A 310 5.42 24.49 -8.25
C ALA A 310 6.14 25.36 -7.21
N VAL A 311 5.47 26.36 -6.63
CA VAL A 311 6.10 27.32 -5.70
C VAL A 311 6.17 26.81 -4.25
N LEU A 312 5.39 25.78 -3.89
CA LEU A 312 5.47 25.14 -2.57
C LEU A 312 6.74 24.29 -2.36
N GLN A 313 7.60 24.19 -3.39
CA GLN A 313 8.68 23.20 -3.46
C GLN A 313 10.02 23.70 -2.90
N ALA A 314 10.17 24.99 -2.61
CA ALA A 314 11.34 25.56 -1.95
C ALA A 314 10.97 26.83 -1.20
N ILE A 315 10.18 26.68 -0.13
CA ILE A 315 9.83 27.80 0.73
C ILE A 315 11.11 28.29 1.41
N SER A 316 11.59 29.43 0.99
CA SER A 316 12.78 30.08 1.52
C SER A 316 12.42 30.94 2.74
N ARG A 317 13.39 31.18 3.62
CA ARG A 317 13.14 31.89 4.89
C ARG A 317 12.61 33.32 4.69
N ASP A 318 12.97 33.96 3.59
CA ASP A 318 12.62 35.33 3.20
C ASP A 318 11.15 35.53 2.83
N ILE A 319 10.46 34.47 2.37
CA ILE A 319 9.02 34.54 2.09
C ILE A 319 8.16 34.20 3.31
N VAL A 320 8.73 33.70 4.41
CA VAL A 320 8.01 33.36 5.64
C VAL A 320 7.69 34.64 6.43
N THR A 321 6.48 34.75 6.96
CA THR A 321 6.13 35.92 7.77
C THR A 321 6.92 35.93 9.09
N PRO A 322 7.26 37.12 9.65
CA PRO A 322 8.04 37.21 10.88
C PRO A 322 7.44 36.44 12.06
N GLU A 323 6.10 36.46 12.19
CA GLU A 323 5.35 35.76 13.23
C GLU A 323 5.46 34.23 13.12
N SER A 324 5.69 33.71 11.91
CA SER A 324 5.77 32.28 11.63
C SER A 324 7.21 31.73 11.56
N LEU A 325 8.23 32.57 11.75
CA LEU A 325 9.64 32.14 11.76
C LEU A 325 9.95 31.04 12.79
N PRO A 326 9.45 31.06 14.04
CA PRO A 326 9.74 30.01 15.00
C PRO A 326 9.23 28.63 14.59
N GLU A 327 8.04 28.58 13.97
CA GLU A 327 7.43 27.35 13.42
C GLU A 327 8.24 26.84 12.23
N TYR A 328 8.65 27.74 11.33
CA TYR A 328 9.49 27.39 10.19
C TYR A 328 10.88 26.88 10.61
N GLU A 329 11.50 27.45 11.65
CA GLU A 329 12.76 26.94 12.21
C GLU A 329 12.60 25.54 12.82
N ARG A 330 11.44 25.28 13.45
CA ARG A 330 11.09 23.93 13.94
C ARG A 330 10.98 22.92 12.79
N LEU A 331 10.37 23.31 11.68
CA LEU A 331 10.33 22.50 10.45
C LEU A 331 11.72 22.21 9.89
N GLN A 332 12.57 23.24 9.77
CA GLN A 332 13.94 23.08 9.27
C GLN A 332 14.76 22.13 10.15
N ASN A 333 14.61 22.22 11.47
CA ASN A 333 15.24 21.28 12.40
C ASN A 333 14.71 19.86 12.25
N ALA A 334 13.41 19.67 12.09
CA ALA A 334 12.79 18.37 11.88
C ALA A 334 13.29 17.71 10.57
N LEU A 335 13.40 18.49 9.49
CA LEU A 335 13.96 18.02 8.22
C LEU A 335 15.44 17.61 8.35
N ARG A 336 16.26 18.42 9.03
CA ARG A 336 17.70 18.12 9.22
C ARG A 336 17.96 16.88 10.05
N HIS A 337 17.14 16.62 11.06
CA HIS A 337 17.33 15.50 11.99
C HIS A 337 16.41 14.30 11.67
N ALA A 338 15.68 14.32 10.54
CA ALA A 338 14.69 13.32 10.17
C ALA A 338 13.70 13.00 11.31
N GLN A 339 13.17 14.04 11.95
CA GLN A 339 12.23 13.93 13.07
C GLN A 339 10.81 14.20 12.61
N ARG A 340 9.86 13.52 13.26
CA ARG A 340 8.44 13.75 13.03
C ARG A 340 8.06 15.15 13.53
N ALA A 341 7.44 15.95 12.66
CA ALA A 341 6.93 17.25 13.02
C ALA A 341 5.71 17.63 12.16
N GLN A 342 4.83 18.44 12.73
CA GLN A 342 3.75 19.09 12.01
C GLN A 342 3.73 20.56 12.44
N VAL A 343 3.87 21.45 11.47
CA VAL A 343 3.90 22.90 11.71
C VAL A 343 2.94 23.63 10.80
N ARG A 344 2.48 24.79 11.25
CA ARG A 344 1.69 25.73 10.44
C ARG A 344 2.43 27.06 10.41
N TYR A 345 2.61 27.62 9.22
CA TYR A 345 3.32 28.88 9.05
C TYR A 345 2.75 29.66 7.86
N ALA A 346 2.78 30.99 7.96
CA ALA A 346 2.37 31.86 6.88
C ALA A 346 3.55 32.27 6.00
N VAL A 347 3.31 32.33 4.69
CA VAL A 347 4.24 32.83 3.68
C VAL A 347 3.60 33.97 2.87
N ARG A 348 4.41 34.88 2.34
CA ARG A 348 3.99 35.91 1.39
C ARG A 348 4.36 35.45 -0.02
N HIS A 349 3.39 34.88 -0.72
CA HIS A 349 3.56 34.50 -2.12
C HIS A 349 3.55 35.75 -3.01
N PRO A 350 4.47 35.89 -3.98
CA PRO A 350 4.55 37.07 -4.85
C PRO A 350 3.26 37.38 -5.60
N GLU A 351 2.59 36.36 -6.13
CA GLU A 351 1.36 36.51 -6.93
C GLU A 351 0.07 36.26 -6.15
N LEU A 352 0.12 35.41 -5.12
CA LEU A 352 -1.07 34.84 -4.47
C LEU A 352 -1.32 35.45 -3.07
N GLY A 353 -0.50 36.43 -2.68
CA GLY A 353 -0.58 37.11 -1.40
C GLY A 353 -0.18 36.22 -0.23
N GLN A 354 -0.73 36.50 0.95
CA GLN A 354 -0.44 35.71 2.15
C GLN A 354 -1.10 34.33 2.07
N ARG A 355 -0.30 33.28 2.26
CA ARG A 355 -0.73 31.89 2.26
C ARG A 355 -0.36 31.21 3.57
N TRP A 356 -1.27 30.43 4.12
CA TRP A 356 -1.05 29.60 5.29
C TRP A 356 -0.74 28.18 4.85
N LEU A 357 0.43 27.68 5.21
CA LEU A 357 0.89 26.36 4.83
C LEU A 357 0.99 25.47 6.05
N MET A 358 0.53 24.23 5.90
CA MET A 358 0.70 23.18 6.90
C MET A 358 1.65 22.14 6.35
N THR A 359 2.85 22.05 6.92
CA THR A 359 3.85 21.06 6.53
C THR A 359 3.97 19.97 7.59
N ARG A 360 3.86 18.72 7.16
CA ARG A 360 4.12 17.52 7.96
C ARG A 360 5.36 16.80 7.45
N VAL A 361 6.22 16.41 8.37
CA VAL A 361 7.44 15.63 8.14
C VAL A 361 7.26 14.27 8.83
N GLU A 362 7.39 13.19 8.06
CA GLU A 362 7.32 11.81 8.54
C GLU A 362 8.55 11.02 8.08
N PRO A 363 9.41 10.55 9.00
CA PRO A 363 10.50 9.65 8.65
C PRO A 363 9.96 8.25 8.33
N ALA A 364 10.47 7.64 7.27
CA ALA A 364 10.12 6.29 6.84
C ALA A 364 11.39 5.48 6.51
N THR A 365 11.28 4.17 6.56
CA THR A 365 12.33 3.25 6.09
C THR A 365 11.76 2.43 4.94
N LEU A 366 12.39 2.54 3.77
CA LEU A 366 12.08 1.69 2.62
C LEU A 366 12.38 0.23 2.94
N ALA A 367 11.76 -0.70 2.21
CA ALA A 367 12.05 -2.14 2.32
C ALA A 367 13.53 -2.48 2.04
N SER A 368 14.25 -1.61 1.32
CA SER A 368 15.70 -1.68 1.11
C SER A 368 16.54 -1.35 2.36
N GLY A 369 15.90 -1.00 3.49
CA GLY A 369 16.56 -0.53 4.72
C GLY A 369 16.97 0.96 4.67
N GLN A 370 16.76 1.63 3.54
CA GLN A 370 17.13 3.03 3.36
C GLN A 370 16.17 3.97 4.08
N ARG A 371 16.71 4.91 4.87
CA ARG A 371 15.93 5.97 5.52
C ARG A 371 15.51 7.03 4.50
N THR A 372 14.23 7.37 4.52
CA THR A 372 13.63 8.44 3.73
C THR A 372 12.80 9.34 4.63
N THR A 373 12.60 10.59 4.22
CA THR A 373 11.72 11.52 4.94
C THR A 373 10.66 12.02 3.98
N SER A 374 9.40 11.72 4.28
CA SER A 374 8.25 12.22 3.53
C SER A 374 7.85 13.59 4.05
N VAL A 375 7.69 14.56 3.15
CA VAL A 375 7.29 15.93 3.47
C VAL A 375 6.04 16.26 2.68
N VAL A 376 4.97 16.58 3.40
CA VAL A 376 3.67 16.95 2.84
C VAL A 376 3.38 18.39 3.22
N THR A 377 3.18 19.27 2.25
CA THR A 377 2.77 20.66 2.47
C THR A 377 1.39 20.88 1.87
N LEU A 378 0.44 21.32 2.70
CA LEU A 378 -0.93 21.67 2.32
C LEU A 378 -1.14 23.18 2.40
N ASP A 379 -1.81 23.78 1.40
CA ASP A 379 -2.35 25.14 1.53
C ASP A 379 -3.62 25.10 2.39
N VAL A 380 -3.56 25.66 3.60
CA VAL A 380 -4.67 25.75 4.55
C VAL A 380 -5.21 27.18 4.66
N THR A 381 -4.94 28.04 3.67
CA THR A 381 -5.36 29.45 3.68
C THR A 381 -6.87 29.60 3.81
N GLU A 382 -7.67 28.86 3.04
CA GLU A 382 -9.13 28.94 3.09
C GLU A 382 -9.67 28.51 4.45
N GLN A 383 -9.14 27.42 5.01
CA GLN A 383 -9.50 26.95 6.34
C GLN A 383 -9.16 28.01 7.40
N GLN A 384 -7.95 28.59 7.33
CA GLN A 384 -7.52 29.61 8.27
C GLN A 384 -8.35 30.89 8.16
N GLN A 385 -8.72 31.32 6.95
CA GLN A 385 -9.58 32.48 6.72
C GLN A 385 -11.00 32.25 7.24
N THR A 386 -11.55 31.05 7.05
CA THR A 386 -12.87 30.69 7.55
C THR A 386 -12.89 30.64 9.08
N GLN A 387 -11.86 30.05 9.68
CA GLN A 387 -11.66 30.04 11.13
C GLN A 387 -11.58 31.47 11.68
N ALA A 388 -10.69 32.31 11.14
CA ALA A 388 -10.51 33.69 11.58
C ALA A 388 -11.78 34.52 11.42
N ARG A 389 -12.51 34.34 10.30
CA ARG A 389 -13.80 35.00 10.08
C ARG A 389 -14.85 34.55 11.10
N SER A 390 -14.91 33.27 11.42
CA SER A 390 -15.84 32.75 12.42
C SER A 390 -15.51 33.30 13.81
N GLU A 391 -14.24 33.33 14.20
CA GLU A 391 -13.78 33.92 15.46
C GLU A 391 -14.09 35.42 15.54
N GLN A 392 -13.86 36.16 14.45
CA GLN A 392 -14.21 37.57 14.35
C GLN A 392 -15.73 37.79 14.50
N LEU A 393 -16.56 37.02 13.79
CA LEU A 393 -18.02 37.11 13.91
C LEU A 393 -18.50 36.78 15.33
N LEU A 394 -17.93 35.76 15.98
CA LEU A 394 -18.24 35.44 17.38
C LEU A 394 -17.83 36.57 18.33
N HIS A 395 -16.69 37.20 18.09
CA HIS A 395 -16.23 38.35 18.86
C HIS A 395 -17.14 39.56 18.66
N GLU A 396 -17.51 39.88 17.42
CA GLU A 396 -18.45 40.96 17.07
C GLU A 396 -19.82 40.74 17.72
N LEU A 397 -20.42 39.55 17.55
CA LEU A 397 -21.71 39.20 18.16
C LEU A 397 -21.67 39.28 19.69
N THR A 398 -20.57 38.82 20.30
CA THR A 398 -20.40 38.90 21.76
C THR A 398 -20.26 40.34 22.21
N THR A 399 -19.50 41.16 21.49
CA THR A 399 -19.34 42.59 21.80
C THR A 399 -20.67 43.34 21.69
N ILE A 400 -21.46 43.08 20.64
CA ILE A 400 -22.79 43.68 20.46
C ILE A 400 -23.70 43.31 21.63
N LEU A 401 -23.78 42.02 21.96
CA LEU A 401 -24.61 41.53 23.07
C LEU A 401 -24.19 42.13 24.42
N GLU A 402 -22.89 42.26 24.69
CA GLU A 402 -22.37 42.87 25.92
C GLU A 402 -22.60 44.38 25.99
N SER A 403 -22.62 45.08 24.85
CA SER A 403 -22.85 46.53 24.79
C SER A 403 -24.33 46.94 24.92
N THR A 404 -25.26 45.99 24.86
CA THR A 404 -26.71 46.29 24.86
C THR A 404 -27.18 46.65 26.27
N THR A 405 -28.06 47.65 26.41
CA THR A 405 -28.59 48.05 27.73
C THR A 405 -29.60 47.04 28.30
N ALA A 406 -30.25 46.28 27.42
CA ALA A 406 -31.16 45.18 27.73
C ALA A 406 -30.40 43.90 28.12
N GLY A 407 -30.96 43.12 29.03
CA GLY A 407 -30.53 41.76 29.31
C GLY A 407 -31.02 40.81 28.22
N ILE A 408 -30.13 40.10 27.56
CA ILE A 408 -30.48 39.14 26.49
C ILE A 408 -30.03 37.74 26.91
N ALA A 409 -30.93 36.77 26.77
CA ALA A 409 -30.68 35.35 27.02
C ALA A 409 -31.16 34.50 25.85
N TYR A 410 -30.38 33.46 25.52
CA TYR A 410 -30.69 32.43 24.54
C TYR A 410 -30.95 31.10 25.27
N LEU A 411 -32.11 30.53 25.02
CA LEU A 411 -32.66 29.36 25.67
C LEU A 411 -32.80 28.22 24.65
N ARG A 412 -32.45 26.99 25.06
CA ARG A 412 -32.73 25.76 24.31
C ARG A 412 -33.49 24.79 25.20
N GLY A 413 -34.71 24.45 24.82
CA GLY A 413 -35.69 23.80 25.67
C GLY A 413 -36.02 24.70 26.86
N ASN A 414 -35.83 24.14 28.06
CA ASN A 414 -35.98 24.88 29.33
C ASN A 414 -34.65 25.37 29.90
N LEU A 415 -33.53 25.28 29.16
CA LEU A 415 -32.18 25.52 29.67
C LEU A 415 -31.58 26.81 29.08
N LEU A 416 -30.93 27.60 29.93
CA LEU A 416 -30.14 28.74 29.51
C LEU A 416 -28.84 28.31 28.86
N VAL A 417 -28.66 28.61 27.57
CA VAL A 417 -27.44 28.28 26.83
C VAL A 417 -26.44 29.43 26.92
N ARG A 418 -26.91 30.68 26.81
CA ARG A 418 -26.06 31.87 26.82
C ARG A 418 -26.84 33.10 27.27
N CYS A 419 -26.23 33.99 28.03
CA CYS A 419 -26.79 35.30 28.33
C CYS A 419 -25.69 36.38 28.30
N ASN A 420 -26.08 37.65 28.16
CA ASN A 420 -25.17 38.78 28.34
C ASN A 420 -25.08 39.18 29.82
N ARG A 421 -24.04 39.92 30.19
CA ARG A 421 -23.85 40.39 31.57
C ARG A 421 -25.02 41.22 32.12
N ARG A 422 -25.72 41.98 31.28
CA ARG A 422 -26.89 42.76 31.71
C ARG A 422 -28.04 41.88 32.19
N PHE A 423 -28.27 40.74 31.56
CA PHE A 423 -29.28 39.77 31.98
C PHE A 423 -28.99 39.23 33.39
N GLU A 424 -27.74 38.87 33.66
CA GLU A 424 -27.30 38.43 34.98
C GLU A 424 -27.53 39.52 36.04
N ILE A 425 -27.13 40.76 35.75
CA ILE A 425 -27.29 41.91 36.67
C ILE A 425 -28.77 42.22 36.95
N MET A 426 -29.63 42.22 35.91
CA MET A 426 -31.07 42.55 36.06
C MET A 426 -31.84 41.50 36.86
N LEU A 427 -31.41 40.24 36.83
CA LEU A 427 -32.01 39.16 37.62
C LEU A 427 -31.28 38.89 38.95
N GLY A 428 -30.15 39.54 39.20
CA GLY A 428 -29.37 39.36 40.43
C GLY A 428 -28.60 38.04 40.50
N LEU A 429 -28.24 37.48 39.35
CA LEU A 429 -27.57 36.20 39.24
C LEU A 429 -26.06 36.38 39.48
N GLU A 430 -25.43 35.43 40.18
CA GLU A 430 -23.97 35.41 40.35
C GLU A 430 -23.28 35.09 39.01
N GLY A 431 -22.40 35.98 38.56
CA GLY A 431 -21.83 35.94 37.21
C GLY A 431 -21.07 34.65 36.90
N GLY A 432 -21.33 34.05 35.74
CA GLY A 432 -20.55 32.94 35.19
C GLY A 432 -21.00 31.52 35.58
N GLY A 433 -22.01 31.36 36.44
CA GLY A 433 -22.54 30.05 36.88
C GLY A 433 -23.89 29.64 36.30
N VAL A 434 -24.47 30.45 35.42
CA VAL A 434 -25.90 30.38 35.07
C VAL A 434 -26.19 29.55 33.80
N ALA A 435 -25.16 29.25 33.00
CA ALA A 435 -25.32 28.42 31.81
C ALA A 435 -25.71 26.98 32.21
N GLY A 436 -26.85 26.50 31.72
CA GLY A 436 -27.45 25.21 32.07
C GLY A 436 -28.54 25.28 33.14
N SER A 437 -28.79 26.45 33.76
CA SER A 437 -29.90 26.61 34.70
C SER A 437 -31.25 26.55 33.98
N SER A 438 -32.25 25.99 34.65
CA SER A 438 -33.62 25.95 34.10
C SER A 438 -34.34 27.30 34.25
N ILE A 439 -35.34 27.60 33.41
CA ILE A 439 -36.16 28.82 33.56
C ILE A 439 -36.79 28.89 34.97
N HIS A 440 -37.20 27.76 35.54
CA HIS A 440 -37.72 27.71 36.90
C HIS A 440 -36.68 28.06 37.98
N GLU A 441 -35.42 27.66 37.79
CA GLU A 441 -34.32 28.01 38.70
C GLU A 441 -33.96 29.50 38.60
N LEU A 442 -33.93 30.04 37.38
CA LEU A 442 -33.64 31.46 37.13
C LEU A 442 -34.67 32.39 37.78
N PHE A 443 -35.93 31.96 37.81
CA PHE A 443 -37.07 32.73 38.32
C PHE A 443 -37.59 32.16 39.67
N GLY A 444 -36.79 31.36 40.39
CA GLY A 444 -37.24 30.61 41.57
C GLY A 444 -37.45 31.43 42.86
N ALA A 445 -37.07 32.71 42.89
CA ALA A 445 -37.00 33.48 44.14
C ALA A 445 -38.36 34.03 44.65
N SER A 446 -39.42 34.03 43.84
CA SER A 446 -40.73 34.57 44.22
C SER A 446 -41.91 33.80 43.61
N GLU A 447 -43.09 33.88 44.23
CA GLU A 447 -44.34 33.31 43.68
C GLU A 447 -44.75 33.94 42.34
N GLN A 448 -44.39 35.21 42.13
CA GLN A 448 -44.62 35.89 40.86
C GLN A 448 -43.71 35.34 39.75
N ALA A 449 -42.45 35.10 40.08
CA ALA A 449 -41.46 34.60 39.12
C ALA A 449 -41.71 33.12 38.75
N HIS A 450 -42.24 32.30 39.66
CA HIS A 450 -42.74 30.95 39.33
C HIS A 450 -43.91 30.95 38.33
N ARG A 451 -44.86 31.89 38.46
CA ARG A 451 -45.98 32.04 37.52
C ARG A 451 -45.48 32.43 36.13
N ILE A 452 -44.59 33.42 36.08
CA ILE A 452 -43.96 33.88 34.82
C ILE A 452 -43.22 32.74 34.12
N ALA A 453 -42.46 31.91 34.86
CA ALA A 453 -41.78 30.75 34.28
C ALA A 453 -42.76 29.74 33.65
N GLY A 454 -43.89 29.45 34.30
CA GLY A 454 -44.93 28.58 33.77
C GLY A 454 -45.59 29.13 32.50
N ASP A 455 -45.94 30.43 32.52
CA ASP A 455 -46.55 31.11 31.39
C ASP A 455 -45.61 31.16 30.17
N ILE A 456 -44.31 31.38 30.40
CA ILE A 456 -43.29 31.35 29.34
C ILE A 456 -43.26 29.97 28.69
N VAL A 457 -43.17 28.88 29.48
CA VAL A 457 -43.12 27.52 28.94
C VAL A 457 -44.35 27.20 28.09
N MET A 458 -45.53 27.62 28.53
CA MET A 458 -46.79 27.42 27.81
C MET A 458 -46.84 28.23 26.50
N ALA A 459 -46.58 29.54 26.56
CA ALA A 459 -46.57 30.40 25.38
C ALA A 459 -45.53 29.95 24.35
N LEU A 460 -44.39 29.47 24.83
CA LEU A 460 -43.33 28.91 24.01
C LEU A 460 -43.77 27.60 23.32
N ALA A 461 -44.45 26.68 24.03
CA ALA A 461 -45.00 25.47 23.42
C ALA A 461 -46.01 25.76 22.30
N GLU A 462 -46.74 26.87 22.40
CA GLU A 462 -47.68 27.35 21.38
C GLU A 462 -47.03 28.17 20.25
N GLY A 463 -45.72 28.44 20.35
CA GLY A 463 -44.99 29.28 19.39
C GLY A 463 -45.35 30.77 19.46
N ALA A 464 -46.01 31.21 20.52
CA ALA A 464 -46.40 32.59 20.75
C ALA A 464 -45.25 33.42 21.34
N VAL A 465 -45.38 34.75 21.22
CA VAL A 465 -44.54 35.70 21.96
C VAL A 465 -45.17 35.92 23.33
N TYR A 466 -44.39 35.78 24.39
CA TYR A 466 -44.81 36.09 25.75
C TYR A 466 -44.21 37.43 26.19
N GLU A 467 -45.07 38.36 26.61
CA GLU A 467 -44.65 39.66 27.12
C GLU A 467 -45.30 39.93 28.47
N THR A 468 -44.49 40.35 29.44
CA THR A 468 -44.98 40.68 30.78
C THR A 468 -44.12 41.77 31.42
N GLU A 469 -44.73 42.55 32.30
CA GLU A 469 -44.06 43.55 33.12
C GLU A 469 -44.19 43.13 34.58
N PHE A 470 -43.08 43.13 35.31
CA PHE A 470 -43.08 42.76 36.72
C PHE A 470 -42.09 43.59 37.52
N GLU A 471 -42.39 43.72 38.81
CA GLU A 471 -41.55 44.41 39.76
C GLU A 471 -40.68 43.38 40.49
N THR A 472 -39.37 43.64 40.56
CA THR A 472 -38.41 42.78 41.25
C THR A 472 -37.49 43.61 42.14
N ALA A 473 -36.95 42.99 43.19
CA ALA A 473 -35.95 43.59 44.08
C ALA A 473 -34.65 42.81 43.94
N VAL A 474 -33.58 43.47 43.48
CA VAL A 474 -32.27 42.85 43.25
C VAL A 474 -31.21 43.62 44.04
N PRO A 475 -30.56 43.01 45.06
CA PRO A 475 -30.78 41.66 45.61
C PRO A 475 -32.13 41.51 46.35
N PRO A 476 -32.64 40.28 46.55
CA PRO A 476 -33.91 40.02 47.24
C PRO A 476 -33.83 40.29 48.75
N ASN A 477 -33.74 41.56 49.11
CA ASN A 477 -33.76 42.06 50.48
C ASN A 477 -34.86 43.12 50.62
N ALA A 478 -35.49 43.20 51.79
CA ALA A 478 -36.60 44.11 52.07
C ALA A 478 -36.27 45.60 51.85
N ASN A 479 -34.97 45.96 51.85
CA ASN A 479 -34.48 47.32 51.65
C ASN A 479 -33.91 47.60 50.24
N ALA A 480 -33.96 46.63 49.32
CA ALA A 480 -33.44 46.85 47.97
C ALA A 480 -34.42 47.69 47.13
N PRO A 481 -33.91 48.60 46.26
CA PRO A 481 -34.76 49.38 45.37
C PRO A 481 -35.51 48.45 44.42
N ARG A 482 -36.83 48.65 44.32
CA ARG A 482 -37.66 47.90 43.39
C ARG A 482 -37.41 48.39 41.97
N GLN A 483 -37.19 47.46 41.06
CA GLN A 483 -36.99 47.69 39.64
C GLN A 483 -38.18 47.14 38.86
N TRP A 484 -38.66 47.89 37.89
CA TRP A 484 -39.65 47.41 36.94
C TRP A 484 -38.94 46.85 35.72
N LEU A 485 -39.18 45.57 35.43
CA LEU A 485 -38.62 44.88 34.27
C LEU A 485 -39.74 44.51 33.31
N ALA A 486 -39.50 44.77 32.02
CA ALA A 486 -40.28 44.21 30.93
C ALA A 486 -39.53 43.00 30.38
N LEU A 487 -40.19 41.85 30.34
CA LEU A 487 -39.68 40.60 29.76
C LEU A 487 -40.47 40.27 28.49
N SER A 488 -39.74 40.10 27.39
CA SER A 488 -40.28 39.58 26.13
C SER A 488 -39.53 38.31 25.77
N VAL A 489 -40.25 37.19 25.58
CA VAL A 489 -39.67 35.91 25.18
C VAL A 489 -40.29 35.47 23.86
N ARG A 490 -39.43 35.22 22.87
CA ARG A 490 -39.84 34.82 21.52
C ARG A 490 -39.18 33.52 21.11
N SER A 491 -39.95 32.62 20.50
CA SER A 491 -39.41 31.42 19.84
C SER A 491 -38.67 31.82 18.55
N THR A 492 -37.51 31.21 18.31
CA THR A 492 -36.70 31.40 17.09
C THR A 492 -36.56 30.12 16.27
N GLY A 493 -37.04 28.98 16.78
CA GLY A 493 -36.97 27.70 16.08
C GLY A 493 -38.08 27.51 15.06
N THR A 494 -37.73 27.08 13.85
CA THR A 494 -38.68 26.67 12.80
C THR A 494 -38.68 25.13 12.67
N GLY A 495 -39.50 24.45 13.47
CA GLY A 495 -39.81 23.02 13.31
C GLY A 495 -38.92 22.00 14.05
N SER A 496 -39.56 20.88 14.43
CA SER A 496 -39.19 19.60 15.11
C SER A 496 -37.89 19.42 15.94
N GLY A 497 -37.07 20.44 16.12
CA GLY A 497 -35.90 20.43 16.99
C GLY A 497 -36.24 20.81 18.44
N PRO A 498 -35.27 20.73 19.37
CA PRO A 498 -35.44 21.28 20.71
C PRO A 498 -35.80 22.75 20.59
N MET A 499 -36.83 23.16 21.31
CA MET A 499 -37.36 24.51 21.25
C MET A 499 -36.26 25.57 21.49
N GLU A 500 -36.10 26.54 20.59
CA GLU A 500 -35.11 27.62 20.77
C GLU A 500 -35.82 28.96 20.97
N ALA A 501 -35.41 29.73 21.98
CA ALA A 501 -36.04 31.00 22.31
C ALA A 501 -35.03 32.08 22.72
N ILE A 502 -35.39 33.34 22.47
CA ILE A 502 -34.64 34.52 22.93
C ILE A 502 -35.50 35.26 23.94
N ALA A 503 -34.95 35.49 25.13
CA ALA A 503 -35.54 36.34 26.17
C ALA A 503 -34.82 37.70 26.20
N VAL A 504 -35.59 38.77 26.24
CA VAL A 504 -35.12 40.15 26.35
C VAL A 504 -35.73 40.78 27.60
N LEU A 505 -34.87 41.21 28.52
CA LEU A 505 -35.20 41.96 29.72
C LEU A 505 -34.82 43.42 29.53
N SER A 506 -35.78 44.32 29.75
CA SER A 506 -35.55 45.76 29.70
C SER A 506 -35.93 46.39 31.02
N ASP A 507 -35.06 47.25 31.56
CA ASP A 507 -35.36 48.06 32.73
C ASP A 507 -36.25 49.23 32.33
N ILE A 508 -37.51 49.18 32.76
CA ILE A 508 -38.53 50.19 32.52
C ILE A 508 -38.84 51.01 33.77
N THR A 509 -38.01 50.91 34.82
CA THR A 509 -38.19 51.63 36.09
C THR A 509 -38.36 53.12 35.85
N ARG A 510 -37.48 53.72 35.04
CA ARG A 510 -37.55 55.14 34.69
C ARG A 510 -38.87 55.52 34.01
N LEU A 511 -39.33 54.68 33.10
CA LEU A 511 -40.56 54.91 32.34
C LEU A 511 -41.78 54.83 33.27
N LYS A 512 -41.82 53.83 34.15
CA LYS A 512 -42.88 53.68 35.15
C LYS A 512 -42.89 54.83 36.16
N THR A 513 -41.74 55.26 36.67
CA THR A 513 -41.68 56.42 37.57
C THR A 513 -42.18 57.69 36.90
N GLN A 514 -41.81 57.93 35.63
CA GLN A 514 -42.29 59.08 34.87
C GLN A 514 -43.80 59.00 34.59
N GLN A 515 -44.33 57.81 34.30
CA GLN A 515 -45.76 57.61 34.09
C GLN A 515 -46.54 57.92 35.38
N THR A 516 -46.10 57.40 36.53
CA THR A 516 -46.74 57.67 37.81
C THR A 516 -46.66 59.15 38.20
N GLU A 517 -45.51 59.81 37.97
CA GLU A 517 -45.39 61.27 38.19
C GLU A 517 -46.37 62.06 37.32
N LEU A 518 -46.52 61.70 36.04
CA LEU A 518 -47.48 62.35 35.14
C LEU A 518 -48.92 62.09 35.55
N GLU A 519 -49.27 60.87 35.98
CA GLU A 519 -50.60 60.54 36.47
C GLU A 519 -50.94 61.29 37.76
N VAL A 520 -49.97 61.42 38.68
CA VAL A 520 -50.13 62.23 39.90
C VAL A 520 -50.30 63.70 39.56
N LEU A 521 -49.46 64.27 38.69
CA LEU A 521 -49.59 65.67 38.25
C LEU A 521 -50.92 65.94 37.54
N ALA A 522 -51.38 65.02 36.69
CA ALA A 522 -52.67 65.12 36.02
C ALA A 522 -53.82 65.10 37.02
N ARG A 523 -53.77 64.20 38.01
CA ARG A 523 -54.76 64.10 39.08
C ARG A 523 -54.77 65.36 39.96
N ASP A 524 -53.61 65.85 40.36
CA ASP A 524 -53.48 67.06 41.18
C ASP A 524 -54.02 68.29 40.42
N SER A 525 -53.71 68.41 39.13
CA SER A 525 -54.27 69.48 38.28
C SER A 525 -55.79 69.37 38.14
N GLU A 526 -56.35 68.15 38.03
CA GLU A 526 -57.78 67.95 37.92
C GLU A 526 -58.51 68.25 39.25
N LEU A 527 -57.91 67.91 40.39
CA LEU A 527 -58.41 68.28 41.71
C LEU A 527 -58.37 69.80 41.92
N MET A 528 -57.29 70.48 41.54
CA MET A 528 -57.22 71.94 41.59
C MET A 528 -58.28 72.59 40.71
N PHE A 529 -58.52 72.06 39.51
CA PHE A 529 -59.54 72.56 38.61
C PHE A 529 -60.94 72.39 39.21
N SER A 530 -61.27 71.18 39.68
CA SER A 530 -62.62 70.83 40.17
C SER A 530 -62.98 71.43 41.53
N LEU A 531 -62.05 71.47 42.48
CA LEU A 531 -62.29 71.91 43.86
C LEU A 531 -62.01 73.40 44.11
N SER A 532 -61.55 74.15 43.10
CA SER A 532 -61.31 75.60 43.24
C SER A 532 -62.63 76.36 43.42
N GLU A 533 -62.72 77.19 44.47
CA GLU A 533 -63.84 78.12 44.70
C GLU A 533 -63.87 79.30 43.72
N VAL A 534 -62.77 79.52 42.99
CA VAL A 534 -62.70 80.48 41.89
C VAL A 534 -63.14 79.80 40.59
N GLY A 535 -63.97 80.47 39.79
CA GLY A 535 -64.39 79.99 38.48
C GLY A 535 -63.23 79.93 37.49
N ILE A 536 -62.87 78.73 37.02
CA ILE A 536 -61.79 78.47 36.07
C ILE A 536 -62.39 77.94 34.75
N ALA A 537 -61.97 78.53 33.63
CA ALA A 537 -62.30 78.08 32.29
C ALA A 537 -61.05 77.83 31.45
N PHE A 538 -61.02 76.71 30.73
CA PHE A 538 -60.05 76.46 29.67
C PHE A 538 -60.63 76.91 28.33
N LEU A 539 -60.00 77.92 27.73
CA LEU A 539 -60.35 78.45 26.42
C LEU A 539 -59.38 77.94 25.36
N ARG A 540 -59.90 77.46 24.24
CA ARG A 540 -59.09 77.10 23.06
C ARG A 540 -59.72 77.71 21.81
N HIS A 541 -58.97 78.57 21.11
CA HIS A 541 -59.46 79.34 19.95
C HIS A 541 -60.71 80.20 20.23
N GLY A 542 -60.78 80.82 21.41
CA GLY A 542 -61.88 81.72 21.78
C GLY A 542 -63.19 81.00 22.17
N ARG A 543 -63.20 79.67 22.18
CA ARG A 543 -64.33 78.84 22.63
C ARG A 543 -64.00 78.15 23.95
N LEU A 544 -65.00 77.99 24.80
CA LEU A 544 -64.82 77.44 26.13
C LEU A 544 -64.87 75.91 26.03
N GLN A 545 -63.76 75.24 26.35
CA GLN A 545 -63.65 73.78 26.23
C GLN A 545 -63.95 73.03 27.52
N ARG A 546 -63.60 73.62 28.68
CA ARG A 546 -63.93 73.08 30.01
C ARG A 546 -64.16 74.26 30.96
N ALA A 547 -65.15 74.13 31.84
CA ALA A 547 -65.40 75.01 32.99
C ALA A 547 -65.43 74.16 34.25
N ASN A 548 -64.95 74.69 35.38
CA ASN A 548 -65.12 74.03 36.67
C ASN A 548 -66.48 74.34 37.31
N ASP A 549 -66.81 73.61 38.37
CA ASP A 549 -68.12 73.71 39.03
C ASP A 549 -68.36 75.09 39.68
N ALA A 550 -67.31 75.77 40.15
CA ALA A 550 -67.43 77.13 40.66
C ALA A 550 -67.84 78.13 39.55
N LEU A 551 -67.29 78.02 38.33
CA LEU A 551 -67.70 78.86 37.21
C LEU A 551 -69.13 78.54 36.77
N ALA A 552 -69.52 77.27 36.80
CA ALA A 552 -70.90 76.84 36.55
C ALA A 552 -71.87 77.47 37.56
N GLN A 553 -71.55 77.42 38.86
CA GLN A 553 -72.35 78.05 39.90
C GLN A 553 -72.43 79.58 39.77
N MET A 554 -71.30 80.24 39.47
CA MET A 554 -71.26 81.70 39.31
C MET A 554 -72.04 82.19 38.08
N SER A 555 -72.02 81.42 36.98
CA SER A 555 -72.70 81.77 35.74
C SER A 555 -74.17 81.35 35.71
N GLY A 556 -74.59 80.45 36.59
CA GLY A 556 -75.96 79.93 36.67
C GLY A 556 -76.30 78.87 35.61
N TYR A 557 -75.32 78.39 34.85
CA TYR A 557 -75.45 77.35 33.83
C TYR A 557 -74.75 76.06 34.27
N GLY A 558 -75.23 74.90 33.82
CA GLY A 558 -74.55 73.63 34.07
C GLY A 558 -73.17 73.60 33.41
N ALA A 559 -72.18 72.94 34.03
CA ALA A 559 -70.81 72.88 33.49
C ALA A 559 -70.74 72.36 32.04
N ASN A 560 -71.64 71.45 31.65
CA ASN A 560 -71.75 70.93 30.28
C ASN A 560 -72.43 71.89 29.29
N GLU A 561 -73.21 72.87 29.77
CA GLU A 561 -73.90 73.86 28.95
C GLU A 561 -72.99 75.05 28.59
N LEU A 562 -71.92 75.24 29.37
CA LEU A 562 -70.90 76.26 29.14
C LEU A 562 -69.88 75.86 28.06
N VAL A 563 -69.80 74.57 27.71
CA VAL A 563 -68.83 74.05 26.73
C VAL A 563 -69.35 74.32 25.31
N GLY A 564 -68.68 75.22 24.58
CA GLY A 564 -69.12 75.71 23.26
C GLY A 564 -68.16 76.67 22.57
#